data_AF-A0A1X1IPC6-F1
#
_entry.id   AF-A0A1X1IPC6-F1
#
_cell.length_a   1.000
_cell.length_b   1.000
_cell.length_c   1.000
_cell.angle_alpha   90.00
_cell.angle_beta   90.00
_cell.angle_gamma   90.00
#
_symmetry.space_group_name_H-M   'P 1'
#
loop_
_entity.id
_entity.type
_entity.pdbx_description
1 polymer ?
#
loop_
_entity_poly.entity_id
_entity_poly.type
_entity_poly.pdbx_seq_one_letter_code
_entity_poly.pdbx_strand_id
1 'polypeptide(L)'
;TDAEVDQAKSTGTTEVNAVNPQPVAKPAAKQAIDDALKTKESAIDSRTDLTDEEKAVAKADAKAKADEAKKNIDAATTDEAVSRAKTDGITEVNGVEPTAQSKPAAKQAIDDALKVKEAAIDSRTDLTDEEKTVAKADAKSKAAEAKKNIDNATTDEAVSQAKTAGTTSIASVNPTAQSKPVAKQAIDDALKAKEAAIDSRTDLTDEEKTVAKADAKSKAAEAKKNIDAATTNAEVNQAKSTGTTEVNAVNPTAQSKLAAKQAIDDALKTKEAAIDSRTDLTDEEKAAAKADANAKADEAKKNIDTATT
;
A
#
# COMPACT_ATOMS: atom_id res chain seq x y z
N THR A 1 38.40 35.18 98.65
CA THR A 1 39.41 34.21 99.07
C THR A 1 39.96 33.51 97.84
N ASP A 2 41.19 33.01 97.86
CA ASP A 2 41.76 32.27 96.71
C ASP A 2 40.88 31.07 96.30
N ALA A 3 40.19 30.46 97.26
CA ALA A 3 39.22 29.38 97.02
C ALA A 3 38.00 29.80 96.17
N GLU A 4 37.47 31.01 96.36
CA GLU A 4 36.36 31.53 95.53
C GLU A 4 36.81 31.84 94.10
N VAL A 5 38.06 32.26 93.92
CA VAL A 5 38.68 32.50 92.60
C VAL A 5 38.87 31.17 91.85
N ASP A 6 39.38 30.14 92.53
CA ASP A 6 39.57 28.81 91.94
C ASP A 6 38.23 28.15 91.58
N GLN A 7 37.20 28.34 92.40
CA GLN A 7 35.85 27.88 92.10
C GLN A 7 35.27 28.59 90.86
N ALA A 8 35.39 29.93 90.78
CA ALA A 8 34.91 30.70 89.61
C ALA A 8 35.64 30.30 88.32
N LYS A 9 36.95 30.04 88.39
CA LYS A 9 37.75 29.55 87.25
C LYS A 9 37.30 28.16 86.80
N SER A 10 37.05 27.24 87.73
CA SER A 10 36.59 25.88 87.43
C SER A 10 35.19 25.89 86.80
N THR A 11 34.26 26.67 87.34
CA THR A 11 32.92 26.85 86.78
C THR A 11 32.97 27.47 85.39
N GLY A 12 33.71 28.58 85.19
CA GLY A 12 33.81 29.23 83.89
C GLY A 12 34.45 28.34 82.82
N THR A 13 35.46 27.53 83.18
CA THR A 13 36.05 26.53 82.26
C THR A 13 35.05 25.44 81.90
N THR A 14 34.25 24.99 82.86
CA THR A 14 33.22 23.97 82.64
C THR A 14 32.11 24.50 81.74
N GLU A 15 31.62 25.72 81.98
CA GLU A 15 30.59 26.37 81.17
C GLU A 15 31.05 26.62 79.73
N VAL A 16 32.29 27.09 79.53
CA VAL A 16 32.87 27.27 78.19
C VAL A 16 33.05 25.93 77.47
N ASN A 17 33.54 24.90 78.16
CA ASN A 17 33.69 23.56 77.56
C ASN A 17 32.35 22.87 77.29
N ALA A 18 31.28 23.26 78.00
CA ALA A 18 29.92 22.80 77.76
C ALA A 18 29.27 23.46 76.53
N VAL A 19 29.88 24.50 75.95
CA VAL A 19 29.40 25.11 74.71
C VAL A 19 29.62 24.13 73.56
N ASN A 20 28.54 23.43 73.19
CA ASN A 20 28.50 22.55 72.03
C ASN A 20 27.55 23.14 70.98
N PRO A 21 28.04 23.97 70.05
CA PRO A 21 27.20 24.62 69.06
C PRO A 21 26.58 23.59 68.11
N GLN A 22 25.27 23.63 67.93
CA GLN A 22 24.55 22.76 67.00
C GLN A 22 24.57 23.38 65.58
N PRO A 23 25.00 22.64 64.54
CA PRO A 23 24.94 23.13 63.16
C PRO A 23 23.48 23.16 62.68
N VAL A 24 22.97 24.35 62.34
CA VAL A 24 21.57 24.52 61.87
C VAL A 24 21.48 24.77 60.35
N ALA A 25 22.34 25.65 59.81
CA ALA A 25 22.22 26.10 58.42
C ALA A 25 22.55 25.02 57.37
N LYS A 26 23.67 24.29 57.54
CA LYS A 26 24.11 23.27 56.57
C LYS A 26 23.15 22.07 56.47
N PRO A 27 22.66 21.47 57.60
CA PRO A 27 21.69 20.38 57.51
C PRO A 27 20.40 20.79 56.81
N ALA A 28 19.86 21.97 57.12
CA ALA A 28 18.65 22.50 56.46
C ALA A 28 18.85 22.75 54.95
N ALA A 29 20.03 23.25 54.56
CA ALA A 29 20.37 23.45 53.16
C ALA A 29 20.47 22.12 52.39
N LYS A 30 21.11 21.10 52.98
CA LYS A 30 21.21 19.76 52.37
C LYS A 30 19.84 19.08 52.24
N GLN A 31 18.98 19.22 53.25
CA GLN A 31 17.60 18.71 53.17
C GLN A 31 16.84 19.34 52.00
N ALA A 32 16.99 20.65 51.80
CA ALA A 32 16.35 21.32 50.67
C ALA A 32 16.86 20.83 49.30
N ILE A 33 18.13 20.44 49.19
CA ILE A 33 18.68 19.79 47.99
C ILE A 33 18.07 18.40 47.79
N ASP A 34 17.92 17.61 48.86
CA ASP A 34 17.27 16.30 48.80
C ASP A 34 15.80 16.39 48.37
N ASP A 35 15.06 17.37 48.88
CA ASP A 35 13.67 17.60 48.50
C ASP A 35 13.54 18.05 47.03
N ALA A 36 14.47 18.90 46.56
CA ALA A 36 14.54 19.32 45.16
C ALA A 36 14.87 18.14 44.24
N LEU A 37 15.85 17.31 44.60
CA LEU A 37 16.20 16.10 43.85
C LEU A 37 15.01 15.14 43.76
N LYS A 38 14.36 14.84 44.88
CA LYS A 38 13.19 13.96 44.91
C LYS A 38 12.05 14.48 44.03
N THR A 39 11.81 15.79 44.07
CA THR A 39 10.83 16.45 43.20
C THR A 39 11.20 16.31 41.74
N LYS A 40 12.48 16.48 41.41
CA LYS A 40 12.99 16.36 40.04
C LYS A 40 12.91 14.93 39.51
N GLU A 41 13.31 13.94 40.29
CA GLU A 41 13.20 12.53 39.93
C GLU A 41 11.74 12.12 39.67
N SER A 42 10.81 12.61 40.50
CA SER A 42 9.37 12.38 40.31
C SER A 42 8.84 13.01 39.02
N ALA A 43 9.35 14.20 38.65
CA ALA A 43 9.01 14.85 37.39
C ALA A 43 9.59 14.11 36.16
N ILE A 44 10.76 13.49 36.30
CA ILE A 44 11.33 12.63 35.25
C ILE A 44 10.52 11.33 35.13
N ASP A 45 10.09 10.73 36.24
CA ASP A 45 9.29 9.50 36.24
C ASP A 45 7.94 9.65 35.56
N SER A 46 7.30 10.82 35.70
CA SER A 46 6.01 11.10 35.11
C SER A 46 6.05 11.33 33.59
N ARG A 47 7.25 11.48 33.00
CA ARG A 47 7.40 11.60 31.54
C ARG A 47 7.18 10.26 30.86
N THR A 48 6.09 10.14 30.11
CA THR A 48 5.71 8.91 29.38
C THR A 48 6.37 8.79 28.03
N ASP A 49 6.97 9.86 27.53
CA ASP A 49 7.65 9.89 26.23
C ASP A 49 9.10 9.40 26.33
N LEU A 50 9.67 9.37 27.53
CA LEU A 50 10.98 8.78 27.82
C LEU A 50 10.89 7.28 28.05
N THR A 51 11.95 6.58 27.67
CA THR A 51 12.19 5.20 28.11
C THR A 51 12.80 5.14 29.51
N ASP A 52 12.75 3.97 30.14
CA ASP A 52 13.33 3.73 31.45
C ASP A 52 14.84 3.99 31.46
N GLU A 53 15.53 3.69 30.36
CA GLU A 53 16.95 3.98 30.16
C GLU A 53 17.22 5.50 30.10
N GLU A 54 16.42 6.26 29.33
CA GLU A 54 16.53 7.72 29.24
C GLU A 54 16.24 8.39 30.59
N LYS A 55 15.25 7.87 31.34
CA LYS A 55 14.96 8.32 32.71
C LYS A 55 16.13 8.05 33.66
N ALA A 56 16.73 6.88 33.59
CA ALA A 56 17.85 6.51 34.45
C ALA A 56 19.05 7.44 34.25
N VAL A 57 19.38 7.78 33.00
CA VAL A 57 20.43 8.77 32.68
C VAL A 57 20.12 10.14 33.26
N ALA A 58 18.88 10.63 33.10
CA ALA A 58 18.45 11.92 33.60
C ALA A 58 18.49 12.01 35.13
N LYS A 59 18.06 10.93 35.82
CA LYS A 59 18.13 10.86 37.28
C LYS A 59 19.57 10.82 37.78
N ALA A 60 20.46 10.11 37.09
CA ALA A 60 21.88 10.08 37.43
C ALA A 60 22.53 11.47 37.31
N ASP A 61 22.18 12.26 36.29
CA ASP A 61 22.63 13.65 36.13
C ASP A 61 22.09 14.54 37.26
N ALA A 62 20.78 14.48 37.56
CA ALA A 62 20.18 15.22 38.68
C ALA A 62 20.83 14.88 40.02
N LYS A 63 21.11 13.58 40.26
CA LYS A 63 21.81 13.12 41.47
C LYS A 63 23.24 13.65 41.55
N ALA A 64 23.97 13.69 40.43
CA ALA A 64 25.32 14.24 40.38
C ALA A 64 25.34 15.74 40.72
N LYS A 65 24.39 16.53 40.16
CA LYS A 65 24.22 17.95 40.51
C LYS A 65 23.85 18.16 41.98
N ALA A 66 22.99 17.31 42.54
CA ALA A 66 22.64 17.36 43.96
C ALA A 66 23.86 17.06 44.87
N ASP A 67 24.67 16.07 44.51
CA ASP A 67 25.88 15.72 45.27
C ASP A 67 26.93 16.84 45.21
N GLU A 68 27.09 17.50 44.06
CA GLU A 68 27.95 18.67 43.91
C GLU A 68 27.48 19.84 44.79
N ALA A 69 26.17 20.13 44.79
CA ALA A 69 25.59 21.15 45.66
C ALA A 69 25.86 20.88 47.15
N LYS A 70 25.73 19.61 47.59
CA LYS A 70 26.02 19.24 48.98
C LYS A 70 27.49 19.42 49.34
N LYS A 71 28.42 19.13 48.43
CA LYS A 71 29.86 19.41 48.61
C LYS A 71 30.12 20.91 48.76
N ASN A 72 29.46 21.74 47.96
CA ASN A 72 29.58 23.21 48.05
C ASN A 72 29.03 23.75 49.39
N ILE A 73 27.91 23.19 49.88
CA ILE A 73 27.37 23.50 51.21
C ILE A 73 28.35 23.10 52.33
N ASP A 74 29.00 21.95 52.20
CA ASP A 74 30.01 21.51 53.16
C ASP A 74 31.23 22.42 53.20
N ALA A 75 31.68 22.90 52.05
CA ALA A 75 32.82 23.81 51.91
C ALA A 75 32.52 25.25 52.39
N ALA A 76 31.25 25.67 52.43
CA ALA A 76 30.87 27.02 52.83
C ALA A 76 31.21 27.33 54.30
N THR A 77 31.78 28.51 54.55
CA THR A 77 32.23 28.96 55.89
C THR A 77 31.32 30.01 56.54
N THR A 78 30.33 30.52 55.82
CA THR A 78 29.34 31.50 56.31
C THR A 78 27.92 31.08 55.92
N ASP A 79 26.92 31.54 56.67
CA ASP A 79 25.51 31.25 56.38
C ASP A 79 25.06 31.82 55.03
N GLU A 80 25.61 32.97 54.61
CA GLU A 80 25.36 33.54 53.29
C GLU A 80 25.90 32.63 52.18
N ALA A 81 27.10 32.07 52.34
CA ALA A 81 27.67 31.13 51.39
C ALA A 81 26.88 29.82 51.34
N VAL A 82 26.38 29.32 52.49
CA VAL A 82 25.47 28.16 52.55
C VAL A 82 24.17 28.45 51.80
N SER A 83 23.58 29.64 51.99
CA SER A 83 22.35 30.06 51.32
C SER A 83 22.51 30.17 49.80
N ARG A 84 23.64 30.72 49.32
CA ARG A 84 23.98 30.75 47.89
C ARG A 84 24.16 29.35 47.32
N ALA A 85 25.00 28.52 47.94
CA ALA A 85 25.24 27.15 47.47
C ALA A 85 23.96 26.30 47.42
N LYS A 86 23.05 26.49 48.38
CA LYS A 86 21.70 25.92 48.35
C LYS A 86 20.91 26.38 47.12
N THR A 87 20.85 27.69 46.90
CA THR A 87 20.05 28.29 45.81
C THR A 87 20.56 27.85 44.43
N ASP A 88 21.87 27.91 44.24
CA ASP A 88 22.52 27.49 43.00
C ASP A 88 22.32 25.99 42.78
N GLY A 89 22.51 25.17 43.83
CA GLY A 89 22.31 23.73 43.77
C GLY A 89 20.89 23.31 43.40
N ILE A 90 19.87 23.95 43.99
CA ILE A 90 18.46 23.73 43.63
C ILE A 90 18.23 24.09 42.15
N THR A 91 18.82 25.20 41.69
CA THR A 91 18.69 25.65 40.29
C THR A 91 19.29 24.63 39.34
N GLU A 92 20.50 24.14 39.61
CA GLU A 92 21.18 23.13 38.79
C GLU A 92 20.43 21.79 38.73
N VAL A 93 19.92 21.30 39.87
CA VAL A 93 19.11 20.07 39.93
C VAL A 93 17.82 20.25 39.12
N ASN A 94 17.13 21.37 39.31
CA ASN A 94 15.89 21.65 38.58
C ASN A 94 16.12 21.84 37.09
N GLY A 95 17.32 22.26 36.67
CA GLY A 95 17.71 22.49 35.28
C GLY A 95 17.92 21.21 34.44
N VAL A 96 17.93 20.01 35.04
CA VAL A 96 18.11 18.76 34.28
C VAL A 96 16.92 18.45 33.38
N GLU A 97 17.04 18.59 32.07
CA GLU A 97 15.91 18.40 31.15
C GLU A 97 16.20 17.29 30.11
N PRO A 98 15.73 16.05 30.34
CA PRO A 98 15.90 14.98 29.36
C PRO A 98 15.09 15.21 28.09
N THR A 99 15.65 14.78 26.96
CA THR A 99 15.00 14.79 25.65
C THR A 99 14.76 13.35 25.22
N ALA A 100 13.52 13.01 24.85
CA ALA A 100 13.18 11.71 24.28
C ALA A 100 13.84 11.52 22.91
N GLN A 101 14.49 10.38 22.69
CA GLN A 101 15.16 10.01 21.46
C GLN A 101 14.57 8.71 20.87
N SER A 102 14.39 7.68 21.71
CA SER A 102 14.01 6.34 21.25
C SER A 102 12.64 6.30 20.56
N LYS A 103 11.58 6.79 21.22
CA LYS A 103 10.22 6.78 20.67
C LYS A 103 10.06 7.66 19.42
N PRO A 104 10.54 8.93 19.39
CA PRO A 104 10.48 9.76 18.19
C PRO A 104 11.18 9.13 16.97
N ALA A 105 12.40 8.60 17.16
CA ALA A 105 13.14 7.94 16.09
C ALA A 105 12.41 6.71 15.54
N ALA A 106 11.82 5.89 16.42
CA ALA A 106 11.03 4.73 16.00
C ALA A 106 9.77 5.13 15.21
N LYS A 107 9.06 6.19 15.63
CA LYS A 107 7.89 6.69 14.91
C LYS A 107 8.24 7.24 13.53
N GLN A 108 9.38 7.92 13.40
CA GLN A 108 9.88 8.38 12.10
C GLN A 108 10.14 7.18 11.16
N ALA A 109 10.74 6.10 11.67
CA ALA A 109 10.97 4.90 10.86
C ALA A 109 9.65 4.24 10.39
N ILE A 110 8.57 4.32 11.19
CA ILE A 110 7.23 3.87 10.78
C ILE A 110 6.67 4.75 9.66
N ASP A 111 6.84 6.07 9.75
CA ASP A 111 6.41 7.01 8.71
C ASP A 111 7.17 6.80 7.40
N ASP A 112 8.48 6.59 7.47
CA ASP A 112 9.30 6.31 6.29
C ASP A 112 8.90 4.98 5.63
N ALA A 113 8.67 3.92 6.43
CA ALA A 113 8.19 2.63 5.93
C ALA A 113 6.81 2.75 5.27
N LEU A 114 5.89 3.51 5.86
CA LEU A 114 4.57 3.78 5.28
C LEU A 114 4.70 4.51 3.95
N LYS A 115 5.51 5.57 3.87
CA LYS A 115 5.72 6.34 2.64
C LYS A 115 6.28 5.47 1.51
N VAL A 116 7.29 4.63 1.81
CA VAL A 116 7.83 3.66 0.84
C VAL A 116 6.74 2.71 0.36
N LYS A 117 5.90 2.23 1.28
CA LYS A 117 4.84 1.28 0.95
C LYS A 117 3.75 1.88 0.08
N GLU A 118 3.30 3.10 0.39
CA GLU A 118 2.32 3.83 -0.41
C GLU A 118 2.84 4.09 -1.83
N ALA A 119 4.11 4.48 -1.97
CA ALA A 119 4.74 4.68 -3.28
C ALA A 119 4.82 3.38 -4.09
N ALA A 120 5.13 2.25 -3.44
CA ALA A 120 5.11 0.94 -4.09
C ALA A 120 3.70 0.57 -4.57
N ILE A 121 2.65 0.83 -3.77
CA ILE A 121 1.25 0.63 -4.18
C ILE A 121 0.88 1.54 -5.35
N ASP A 122 1.31 2.80 -5.35
CA ASP A 122 1.02 3.75 -6.44
C ASP A 122 1.62 3.33 -7.77
N SER A 123 2.83 2.78 -7.75
CA SER A 123 3.53 2.29 -8.94
C SER A 123 2.88 1.07 -9.60
N ARG A 124 1.96 0.38 -8.91
CA ARG A 124 1.27 -0.79 -9.47
C ARG A 124 0.23 -0.37 -10.49
N THR A 125 0.51 -0.65 -11.76
CA THR A 125 -0.37 -0.34 -12.90
C THR A 125 -1.45 -1.40 -13.13
N ASP A 126 -1.31 -2.57 -12.51
CA ASP A 126 -2.29 -3.64 -12.58
C ASP A 126 -3.52 -3.39 -11.68
N LEU A 127 -3.36 -2.55 -10.65
CA LEU A 127 -4.42 -2.15 -9.73
C LEU A 127 -5.21 -0.95 -10.26
N THR A 128 -6.49 -0.90 -9.89
CA THR A 128 -7.29 0.33 -10.00
C THR A 128 -7.07 1.27 -8.82
N ASP A 129 -7.46 2.53 -8.98
CA ASP A 129 -7.35 3.56 -7.94
C ASP A 129 -8.16 3.19 -6.67
N GLU A 130 -9.29 2.51 -6.82
CA GLU A 130 -10.07 1.99 -5.71
C GLU A 130 -9.33 0.88 -4.94
N GLU A 131 -8.71 -0.06 -5.66
CA GLU A 131 -7.91 -1.14 -5.05
C GLU A 131 -6.67 -0.58 -4.33
N LYS A 132 -6.02 0.44 -4.92
CA LYS A 132 -4.90 1.18 -4.29
C LYS A 132 -5.35 1.88 -3.01
N THR A 133 -6.51 2.53 -3.04
CA THR A 133 -7.06 3.26 -1.88
C THR A 133 -7.28 2.34 -0.70
N VAL A 134 -7.87 1.17 -0.92
CA VAL A 134 -8.07 0.14 0.12
C VAL A 134 -6.72 -0.32 0.68
N ALA A 135 -5.74 -0.61 -0.18
CA ALA A 135 -4.42 -1.06 0.24
C ALA A 135 -3.67 0.00 1.08
N LYS A 136 -3.74 1.27 0.68
CA LYS A 136 -3.14 2.38 1.44
C LYS A 136 -3.81 2.57 2.79
N ALA A 137 -5.14 2.43 2.86
CA ALA A 137 -5.86 2.51 4.13
C ALA A 137 -5.42 1.41 5.10
N ASP A 138 -5.24 0.18 4.61
CA ASP A 138 -4.70 -0.93 5.40
C ASP A 138 -3.27 -0.64 5.90
N ALA A 139 -2.38 -0.14 5.04
CA ALA A 139 -1.03 0.26 5.44
C ALA A 139 -1.02 1.38 6.51
N LYS A 140 -1.88 2.40 6.37
CA LYS A 140 -2.04 3.47 7.36
C LYS A 140 -2.55 2.95 8.70
N SER A 141 -3.50 2.03 8.69
CA SER A 141 -4.02 1.39 9.91
C SER A 141 -2.92 0.67 10.67
N LYS A 142 -2.12 -0.15 9.97
CA LYS A 142 -0.96 -0.85 10.54
C LYS A 142 0.11 0.10 11.08
N ALA A 143 0.37 1.22 10.38
CA ALA A 143 1.28 2.25 10.86
C ALA A 143 0.78 2.92 12.15
N ALA A 144 -0.52 3.23 12.24
CA ALA A 144 -1.12 3.80 13.44
C ALA A 144 -1.04 2.83 14.63
N GLU A 145 -1.30 1.54 14.42
CA GLU A 145 -1.14 0.50 15.43
C GLU A 145 0.31 0.38 15.91
N ALA A 146 1.28 0.40 14.99
CA ALA A 146 2.70 0.38 15.34
C ALA A 146 3.11 1.58 16.21
N LYS A 147 2.65 2.80 15.88
CA LYS A 147 2.92 4.00 16.69
C LYS A 147 2.32 3.89 18.09
N LYS A 148 1.12 3.33 18.22
CA LYS A 148 0.50 3.06 19.53
C LYS A 148 1.33 2.07 20.35
N ASN A 149 1.88 1.03 19.73
CA ASN A 149 2.75 0.07 20.41
C ASN A 149 4.07 0.72 20.86
N ILE A 150 4.65 1.62 20.06
CA ILE A 150 5.82 2.43 20.44
C ILE A 150 5.49 3.35 21.62
N ASP A 151 4.31 3.98 21.64
CA ASP A 151 3.88 4.82 22.75
C ASP A 151 3.77 4.06 24.07
N ASN A 152 3.27 2.82 24.01
CA ASN A 152 3.09 1.95 25.17
C ASN A 152 4.40 1.29 25.67
N ALA A 153 5.46 1.26 24.86
CA ALA A 153 6.73 0.68 25.24
C ALA A 153 7.42 1.53 26.33
N THR A 154 7.98 0.88 27.35
CA THR A 154 8.70 1.58 28.44
C THR A 154 10.21 1.51 28.31
N THR A 155 10.75 0.52 27.61
CA THR A 155 12.20 0.34 27.42
C THR A 155 12.62 0.56 25.97
N ASP A 156 13.90 0.88 25.76
CA ASP A 156 14.49 1.00 24.42
C ASP A 156 14.32 -0.28 23.60
N GLU A 157 14.48 -1.45 24.22
CA GLU A 157 14.31 -2.74 23.57
C GLU A 157 12.85 -2.94 23.10
N ALA A 158 11.87 -2.63 23.95
CA ALA A 158 10.46 -2.74 23.59
C ALA A 158 10.10 -1.75 22.46
N VAL A 159 10.67 -0.55 22.44
CA VAL A 159 10.54 0.41 21.34
C VAL A 159 11.12 -0.16 20.05
N SER A 160 12.30 -0.78 20.10
CA SER A 160 12.96 -1.41 18.94
C SER A 160 12.14 -2.59 18.37
N GLN A 161 11.57 -3.42 19.25
CA GLN A 161 10.70 -4.52 18.85
C GLN A 161 9.40 -4.01 18.22
N ALA A 162 8.74 -3.03 18.84
CA ALA A 162 7.52 -2.42 18.30
C ALA A 162 7.77 -1.77 16.92
N LYS A 163 8.91 -1.08 16.75
CA LYS A 163 9.35 -0.55 15.45
C LYS A 163 9.47 -1.66 14.41
N THR A 164 10.19 -2.73 14.73
CA THR A 164 10.47 -3.84 13.80
C THR A 164 9.20 -4.60 13.42
N ALA A 165 8.33 -4.88 14.38
CA ALA A 165 7.02 -5.49 14.12
C ALA A 165 6.16 -4.58 13.23
N GLY A 166 6.15 -3.28 13.52
CA GLY A 166 5.40 -2.28 12.76
C GLY A 166 5.84 -2.16 11.31
N THR A 167 7.15 -2.01 11.05
CA THR A 167 7.68 -1.93 9.68
C THR A 167 7.42 -3.22 8.91
N THR A 168 7.54 -4.38 9.55
CA THR A 168 7.23 -5.70 8.95
C THR A 168 5.75 -5.80 8.56
N SER A 169 4.84 -5.38 9.44
CA SER A 169 3.40 -5.40 9.19
C SER A 169 3.03 -4.49 8.01
N ILE A 170 3.59 -3.27 7.95
CA ILE A 170 3.39 -2.36 6.81
C ILE A 170 3.92 -2.99 5.51
N ALA A 171 5.12 -3.59 5.55
CA ALA A 171 5.72 -4.23 4.39
C ALA A 171 4.86 -5.37 3.83
N SER A 172 4.12 -6.08 4.69
CA SER A 172 3.28 -7.22 4.29
C SER A 172 2.01 -6.85 3.52
N VAL A 173 1.64 -5.56 3.44
CA VAL A 173 0.45 -5.12 2.70
C VAL A 173 0.61 -5.39 1.22
N ASN A 174 -0.01 -6.42 0.66
CA ASN A 174 0.15 -6.76 -0.75
C ASN A 174 -1.23 -6.90 -1.43
N PRO A 175 -1.78 -5.83 -2.01
CA PRO A 175 -3.03 -5.92 -2.73
C PRO A 175 -2.94 -6.84 -3.94
N THR A 176 -4.05 -7.49 -4.28
CA THR A 176 -4.18 -8.33 -5.47
C THR A 176 -5.14 -7.65 -6.43
N ALA A 177 -4.74 -7.49 -7.69
CA ALA A 177 -5.62 -6.94 -8.73
C ALA A 177 -6.81 -7.88 -8.98
N GLN A 178 -8.01 -7.33 -9.07
CA GLN A 178 -9.24 -8.07 -9.33
C GLN A 178 -9.94 -7.55 -10.59
N SER A 179 -10.09 -6.22 -10.70
CA SER A 179 -10.91 -5.62 -11.77
C SER A 179 -10.38 -5.90 -13.17
N LYS A 180 -9.09 -5.63 -13.45
CA LYS A 180 -8.51 -5.83 -14.79
C LYS A 180 -8.46 -7.31 -15.20
N PRO A 181 -7.98 -8.27 -14.38
CA PRO A 181 -7.99 -9.69 -14.73
C PRO A 181 -9.39 -10.22 -15.09
N VAL A 182 -10.40 -9.89 -14.28
CA VAL A 182 -11.79 -10.32 -14.53
C VAL A 182 -12.32 -9.74 -15.84
N ALA A 183 -12.04 -8.46 -16.13
CA ALA A 183 -12.44 -7.85 -17.38
C ALA A 183 -11.79 -8.50 -18.61
N LYS A 184 -10.49 -8.83 -18.54
CA LYS A 184 -9.79 -9.51 -19.64
C LYS A 184 -10.33 -10.91 -19.89
N GLN A 185 -10.68 -11.65 -18.84
CA GLN A 185 -11.32 -12.96 -18.97
C GLN A 185 -12.65 -12.86 -19.73
N ALA A 186 -13.46 -11.84 -19.43
CA ALA A 186 -14.72 -11.62 -20.15
C ALA A 186 -14.51 -11.33 -21.66
N ILE A 187 -13.42 -10.66 -22.03
CA ILE A 187 -13.05 -10.46 -23.44
C ILE A 187 -12.64 -11.79 -24.09
N ASP A 188 -11.87 -12.62 -23.39
CA ASP A 188 -11.47 -13.95 -23.87
C ASP A 188 -12.66 -14.87 -24.09
N ASP A 189 -13.63 -14.86 -23.17
CA ASP A 189 -14.85 -15.64 -23.28
C ASP A 189 -15.72 -15.18 -24.46
N ALA A 190 -15.84 -13.86 -24.66
CA ALA A 190 -16.56 -13.29 -25.80
C ALA A 190 -15.88 -13.63 -27.14
N LEU A 191 -14.54 -13.55 -27.21
CA LEU A 191 -13.78 -13.93 -28.40
C LEU A 191 -13.99 -15.41 -28.73
N LYS A 192 -13.86 -16.30 -27.74
CA LYS A 192 -14.05 -17.74 -27.93
C LYS A 192 -15.46 -18.07 -28.43
N ALA A 193 -16.49 -17.47 -27.83
CA ALA A 193 -17.87 -17.63 -28.28
C ALA A 193 -18.04 -17.13 -29.72
N LYS A 194 -17.39 -16.02 -30.08
CA LYS A 194 -17.48 -15.44 -31.41
C LYS A 194 -16.80 -16.28 -32.48
N GLU A 195 -15.62 -16.82 -32.21
CA GLU A 195 -14.92 -17.73 -33.12
C GLU A 195 -15.75 -19.00 -33.37
N ALA A 196 -16.37 -19.56 -32.32
CA ALA A 196 -17.25 -20.72 -32.45
C ALA A 196 -18.48 -20.41 -33.33
N ALA A 197 -19.07 -19.21 -33.17
CA ALA A 197 -20.18 -18.77 -34.02
C ALA A 197 -19.76 -18.64 -35.49
N ILE A 198 -18.56 -18.09 -35.77
CA ILE A 198 -17.99 -18.01 -37.13
C ILE A 198 -17.73 -19.40 -37.70
N ASP A 199 -17.19 -20.33 -36.90
CA ASP A 199 -16.93 -21.71 -37.34
C ASP A 199 -18.20 -22.44 -37.76
N SER A 200 -19.29 -22.22 -37.04
CA SER A 200 -20.59 -22.84 -37.30
C SER A 200 -21.26 -22.37 -38.60
N ARG A 201 -20.77 -21.28 -39.21
CA ARG A 201 -21.33 -20.78 -40.47
C ARG A 201 -20.88 -21.64 -41.65
N THR A 202 -21.83 -22.34 -42.26
CA THR A 202 -21.60 -23.23 -43.41
C THR A 202 -21.62 -22.51 -44.76
N ASP A 203 -22.15 -21.28 -44.77
CA ASP A 203 -22.22 -20.43 -45.97
C ASP A 203 -20.89 -19.73 -46.29
N LEU A 204 -19.97 -19.66 -45.32
CA LEU A 204 -18.64 -19.10 -45.48
C LEU A 204 -17.61 -20.12 -45.97
N THR A 205 -16.59 -19.65 -46.69
CA THR A 205 -15.36 -20.41 -46.93
C THR A 205 -14.38 -20.31 -45.76
N ASP A 206 -13.35 -21.16 -45.75
CA ASP A 206 -12.30 -21.17 -44.73
C ASP A 206 -11.50 -19.86 -44.73
N GLU A 207 -11.28 -19.23 -45.89
CA GLU A 207 -10.63 -17.93 -46.01
C GLU A 207 -11.47 -16.82 -45.39
N GLU A 208 -12.77 -16.78 -45.68
CA GLU A 208 -13.70 -15.79 -45.11
C GLU A 208 -13.79 -15.93 -43.59
N LYS A 209 -13.83 -17.17 -43.07
CA LYS A 209 -13.77 -17.46 -41.63
C LYS A 209 -12.46 -16.98 -41.01
N THR A 210 -11.33 -17.25 -41.68
CA THR A 210 -10.00 -16.86 -41.20
C THR A 210 -9.88 -15.34 -41.05
N VAL A 211 -10.35 -14.58 -42.05
CA VAL A 211 -10.37 -13.11 -41.99
C VAL A 211 -11.26 -12.61 -40.85
N ALA A 212 -12.46 -13.18 -40.68
CA ALA A 212 -13.38 -12.80 -39.61
C ALA A 212 -12.82 -13.06 -38.21
N LYS A 213 -12.20 -14.23 -37.99
CA LYS A 213 -11.55 -14.54 -36.72
C LYS A 213 -10.37 -13.63 -36.44
N ALA A 214 -9.58 -13.28 -37.45
CA ALA A 214 -8.48 -12.33 -37.29
C ALA A 214 -8.99 -10.95 -36.86
N ASP A 215 -10.09 -10.48 -37.44
CA ASP A 215 -10.74 -9.22 -37.04
C ASP A 215 -11.25 -9.28 -35.59
N ALA A 216 -11.91 -10.37 -35.19
CA ALA A 216 -12.37 -10.57 -33.80
C ALA A 216 -11.19 -10.58 -32.79
N LYS A 217 -10.08 -11.25 -33.13
CA LYS A 217 -8.85 -11.25 -32.31
C LYS A 217 -8.25 -9.86 -32.17
N SER A 218 -8.23 -9.09 -33.26
CA SER A 218 -7.72 -7.71 -33.25
C SER A 218 -8.53 -6.82 -32.31
N LYS A 219 -9.87 -6.87 -32.40
CA LYS A 219 -10.77 -6.15 -31.49
C LYS A 219 -10.62 -6.57 -30.03
N ALA A 220 -10.49 -7.87 -29.77
CA ALA A 220 -10.23 -8.38 -28.43
C ALA A 220 -8.89 -7.87 -27.86
N ALA A 221 -7.84 -7.81 -28.69
CA ALA A 221 -6.55 -7.27 -28.28
C ALA A 221 -6.62 -5.78 -27.93
N GLU A 222 -7.30 -4.97 -28.74
CA GLU A 222 -7.47 -3.54 -28.45
C GLU A 222 -8.31 -3.31 -27.18
N ALA A 223 -9.35 -4.12 -26.96
CA ALA A 223 -10.12 -4.10 -25.72
C ALA A 223 -9.26 -4.38 -24.48
N LYS A 224 -8.37 -5.38 -24.54
CA LYS A 224 -7.45 -5.69 -23.43
C LYS A 224 -6.46 -4.56 -23.17
N LYS A 225 -5.97 -3.89 -24.20
CA LYS A 225 -5.11 -2.71 -24.09
C LYS A 225 -5.85 -1.53 -23.43
N ASN A 226 -7.12 -1.32 -23.77
CA ASN A 226 -7.95 -0.31 -23.12
C ASN A 226 -8.20 -0.64 -21.64
N ILE A 227 -8.40 -1.92 -21.30
CA ILE A 227 -8.48 -2.38 -19.90
C ILE A 227 -7.16 -2.13 -19.15
N ASP A 228 -6.02 -2.33 -19.80
CA ASP A 228 -4.70 -2.05 -19.22
C ASP A 228 -4.48 -0.55 -18.95
N ALA A 229 -4.95 0.31 -19.84
CA ALA A 229 -4.83 1.76 -19.71
C ALA A 229 -5.78 2.38 -18.66
N ALA A 230 -6.91 1.73 -18.39
CA ALA A 230 -7.89 2.21 -17.41
C ALA A 230 -7.29 2.32 -15.99
N THR A 231 -7.60 3.40 -15.26
CA THR A 231 -7.11 3.60 -13.89
C THR A 231 -8.19 3.33 -12.85
N THR A 232 -9.47 3.47 -13.21
CA THR A 232 -10.60 3.25 -12.30
C THR A 232 -11.40 1.99 -12.63
N ASN A 233 -12.14 1.48 -11.64
CA ASN A 233 -13.09 0.39 -11.85
C ASN A 233 -14.15 0.71 -12.91
N ALA A 234 -14.58 1.98 -12.99
CA ALA A 234 -15.57 2.43 -13.96
C ALA A 234 -15.03 2.34 -15.40
N GLU A 235 -13.81 2.82 -15.63
CA GLU A 235 -13.15 2.74 -16.93
C GLU A 235 -12.86 1.30 -17.35
N VAL A 236 -12.42 0.44 -16.42
CA VAL A 236 -12.25 -1.00 -16.68
C VAL A 236 -13.56 -1.63 -17.15
N ASN A 237 -14.67 -1.32 -16.48
CA ASN A 237 -15.99 -1.82 -16.86
C ASN A 237 -16.47 -1.27 -18.20
N GLN A 238 -16.17 -0.01 -18.51
CA GLN A 238 -16.48 0.57 -19.82
C GLN A 238 -15.67 -0.10 -20.93
N ALA A 239 -14.36 -0.24 -20.77
CA ALA A 239 -13.48 -0.90 -21.74
C ALA A 239 -13.91 -2.36 -21.99
N LYS A 240 -14.28 -3.10 -20.93
CA LYS A 240 -14.87 -4.44 -21.02
C LYS A 240 -16.15 -4.43 -21.86
N SER A 241 -17.07 -3.52 -21.57
CA SER A 241 -18.39 -3.47 -22.23
C SER A 241 -18.28 -3.07 -23.70
N THR A 242 -17.44 -2.08 -24.00
CA THR A 242 -17.13 -1.68 -25.39
C THR A 242 -16.46 -2.83 -26.13
N GLY A 243 -15.41 -3.42 -25.55
CA GLY A 243 -14.66 -4.50 -26.19
C GLY A 243 -15.49 -5.75 -26.49
N THR A 244 -16.31 -6.19 -25.53
CA THR A 244 -17.24 -7.32 -25.75
C THR A 244 -18.24 -7.01 -26.86
N THR A 245 -18.77 -5.78 -26.92
CA THR A 245 -19.67 -5.33 -28.00
C THR A 245 -18.99 -5.38 -29.36
N GLU A 246 -17.77 -4.84 -29.47
CA GLU A 246 -17.00 -4.81 -30.71
C GLU A 246 -16.65 -6.21 -31.22
N VAL A 247 -16.17 -7.09 -30.34
CA VAL A 247 -15.89 -8.50 -30.68
C VAL A 247 -17.16 -9.19 -31.18
N ASN A 248 -18.28 -9.02 -30.48
CA ASN A 248 -19.56 -9.62 -30.86
C ASN A 248 -20.12 -9.06 -32.18
N ALA A 249 -19.78 -7.82 -32.54
CA ALA A 249 -20.22 -7.17 -33.77
C ALA A 249 -19.56 -7.71 -35.05
N VAL A 250 -18.48 -8.50 -34.94
CA VAL A 250 -17.81 -9.08 -36.13
C VAL A 250 -18.75 -10.00 -36.90
N ASN A 251 -19.25 -9.60 -38.05
CA ASN A 251 -20.18 -10.42 -38.81
C ASN A 251 -19.72 -10.55 -40.27
N PRO A 252 -19.02 -11.64 -40.63
CA PRO A 252 -18.61 -11.86 -42.01
C PRO A 252 -19.81 -11.98 -42.95
N THR A 253 -19.61 -11.58 -44.20
CA THR A 253 -20.58 -11.77 -45.29
C THR A 253 -20.06 -12.88 -46.19
N ALA A 254 -20.93 -13.82 -46.56
CA ALA A 254 -20.58 -14.85 -47.53
C ALA A 254 -20.59 -14.24 -48.93
N GLN A 255 -19.49 -14.37 -49.65
CA GLN A 255 -19.33 -13.81 -50.99
C GLN A 255 -18.94 -14.89 -52.00
N SER A 256 -17.96 -15.73 -51.67
CA SER A 256 -17.38 -16.70 -52.62
C SER A 256 -18.42 -17.71 -53.13
N LYS A 257 -19.16 -18.37 -52.22
CA LYS A 257 -20.19 -19.35 -52.63
C LYS A 257 -21.34 -18.71 -53.40
N LEU A 258 -21.76 -17.50 -53.01
CA LEU A 258 -22.83 -16.78 -53.71
C LEU A 258 -22.40 -16.40 -55.13
N ALA A 259 -21.20 -15.87 -55.30
CA ALA A 259 -20.65 -15.51 -56.60
C ALA A 259 -20.51 -16.75 -57.52
N ALA A 260 -20.04 -17.88 -56.98
CA ALA A 260 -19.92 -19.12 -57.74
C ALA A 260 -21.28 -19.66 -58.21
N LYS A 261 -22.31 -19.60 -57.36
CA LYS A 261 -23.69 -20.00 -57.73
C LYS A 261 -24.28 -19.08 -58.80
N GLN A 262 -24.06 -17.77 -58.69
CA GLN A 262 -24.50 -16.81 -59.70
C GLN A 262 -23.84 -17.08 -61.06
N ALA A 263 -22.55 -17.42 -61.09
CA ALA A 263 -21.86 -17.77 -62.33
C ALA A 263 -22.44 -19.03 -63.00
N ILE A 264 -22.89 -20.02 -62.21
CA ILE A 264 -23.59 -21.20 -62.74
C ILE A 264 -24.94 -20.80 -63.32
N ASP A 265 -25.71 -19.96 -62.64
CA ASP A 265 -27.00 -19.47 -63.12
C ASP A 265 -26.88 -18.72 -64.45
N ASP A 266 -25.88 -17.85 -64.57
CA ASP A 266 -25.60 -17.10 -65.81
C ASP A 266 -25.16 -18.04 -66.96
N ALA A 267 -24.35 -19.05 -66.66
CA ALA A 267 -23.92 -20.05 -67.63
C ALA A 267 -25.06 -20.95 -68.10
N LEU A 268 -25.93 -21.38 -67.18
CA LEU A 268 -27.13 -22.16 -67.47
C LEU A 268 -28.08 -21.38 -68.38
N LYS A 269 -28.40 -20.14 -68.02
CA LYS A 269 -29.25 -19.26 -68.83
C LYS A 269 -28.71 -19.08 -70.26
N THR A 270 -27.40 -18.89 -70.39
CA THR A 270 -26.72 -18.81 -71.70
C THR A 270 -26.89 -20.11 -72.49
N LYS A 271 -26.73 -21.26 -71.84
CA LYS A 271 -26.85 -22.58 -72.47
C LYS A 271 -28.27 -22.88 -72.94
N GLU A 272 -29.29 -22.54 -72.14
CA GLU A 272 -30.69 -22.72 -72.50
C GLU A 272 -31.08 -21.87 -73.72
N ALA A 273 -30.64 -20.61 -73.78
CA ALA A 273 -30.87 -19.75 -74.94
C ALA A 273 -30.23 -20.30 -76.22
N ALA A 274 -29.03 -20.89 -76.11
CA ALA A 274 -28.37 -21.56 -77.23
C ALA A 274 -29.13 -22.82 -77.69
N ILE A 275 -29.71 -23.59 -76.76
CA ILE A 275 -30.56 -24.75 -77.08
C ILE A 275 -31.84 -24.31 -77.80
N ASP A 276 -32.49 -23.24 -77.32
CA ASP A 276 -33.71 -22.72 -77.94
C ASP A 276 -33.51 -22.29 -79.39
N SER A 277 -32.35 -21.71 -79.67
CA SER A 277 -31.98 -21.19 -80.99
C SER A 277 -31.66 -22.29 -82.01
N ARG A 278 -31.55 -23.56 -81.60
CA ARG A 278 -31.27 -24.67 -82.51
C ARG A 278 -32.52 -25.06 -83.31
N THR A 279 -32.44 -24.97 -84.63
CA THR A 279 -33.56 -25.30 -85.54
C THR A 279 -33.55 -26.76 -86.00
N ASP A 280 -32.50 -27.50 -85.67
CA ASP A 280 -32.29 -28.90 -86.02
C ASP A 280 -32.74 -29.88 -84.91
N LEU A 281 -33.28 -29.36 -83.81
CA LEU A 281 -33.85 -30.15 -82.70
C LEU A 281 -35.37 -30.00 -82.64
N THR A 282 -36.05 -31.09 -82.30
CA THR A 282 -37.47 -31.08 -81.90
C THR A 282 -37.66 -30.43 -80.53
N ASP A 283 -38.90 -30.07 -80.20
CA ASP A 283 -39.23 -29.47 -78.90
C ASP A 283 -38.98 -30.46 -77.75
N GLU A 284 -39.24 -31.75 -77.94
CA GLU A 284 -38.93 -32.81 -76.98
C GLU A 284 -37.43 -32.93 -76.72
N GLU A 285 -36.60 -32.88 -77.77
CA GLU A 285 -35.14 -32.92 -77.63
C GLU A 285 -34.59 -31.67 -76.94
N LYS A 286 -35.13 -30.48 -77.24
CA LYS A 286 -34.79 -29.24 -76.53
C LYS A 286 -35.14 -29.31 -75.06
N ALA A 287 -36.34 -29.79 -74.73
CA ALA A 287 -36.80 -29.95 -73.36
C ALA A 287 -35.89 -30.92 -72.58
N ALA A 288 -35.54 -32.06 -73.17
CA ALA A 288 -34.63 -33.03 -72.57
C ALA A 288 -33.22 -32.43 -72.34
N ALA A 289 -32.69 -31.68 -73.31
CA ALA A 289 -31.39 -31.04 -73.20
C ALA A 289 -31.36 -29.94 -72.12
N LYS A 290 -32.43 -29.16 -71.97
CA LYS A 290 -32.56 -28.17 -70.88
C LYS A 290 -32.69 -28.84 -69.52
N ALA A 291 -33.46 -29.91 -69.41
CA ALA A 291 -33.59 -30.67 -68.17
C ALA A 291 -32.23 -31.22 -67.70
N ASP A 292 -31.44 -31.78 -68.62
CA ASP A 292 -30.08 -32.25 -68.34
C ASP A 292 -29.13 -31.11 -67.91
N ALA A 293 -29.20 -29.95 -68.58
CA ALA A 293 -28.42 -28.77 -68.20
C ALA A 293 -28.79 -28.25 -66.79
N ASN A 294 -30.08 -28.20 -66.45
CA ASN A 294 -30.56 -27.83 -65.12
C ASN A 294 -30.06 -28.82 -64.05
N ALA A 295 -30.18 -30.13 -64.30
CA ALA A 295 -29.71 -31.15 -63.36
C ALA A 295 -28.21 -31.02 -63.06
N LYS A 296 -27.39 -30.76 -64.08
CA LYS A 296 -25.94 -30.51 -63.91
C LYS A 296 -25.66 -29.21 -63.14
N ALA A 297 -26.43 -28.14 -63.39
CA ALA A 297 -26.31 -26.89 -62.65
C ALA A 297 -26.64 -27.07 -61.16
N ASP A 298 -27.70 -27.81 -60.85
CA ASP A 298 -28.10 -28.12 -59.48
C ASP A 298 -27.05 -28.97 -58.75
N GLU A 299 -26.48 -29.97 -59.43
CA GLU A 299 -25.37 -30.78 -58.89
C GLU A 299 -24.14 -29.91 -58.60
N ALA A 300 -23.77 -29.01 -59.51
CA ALA A 300 -22.64 -28.09 -59.31
C ALA A 300 -22.88 -27.13 -58.14
N LYS A 301 -24.09 -26.58 -57.98
CA LYS A 301 -24.45 -25.74 -56.83
C LYS A 301 -24.40 -26.50 -55.51
N LYS A 302 -24.83 -27.77 -55.50
CA LYS A 302 -24.73 -28.65 -54.32
C LYS A 302 -23.27 -28.91 -53.94
N ASN A 303 -22.39 -29.09 -54.93
CA ASN A 303 -20.96 -29.24 -54.69
C ASN A 303 -20.36 -27.96 -54.07
N ILE A 304 -20.77 -26.76 -54.53
CA ILE A 304 -20.38 -25.47 -53.92
C ILE A 304 -20.84 -25.38 -52.47
N ASP A 305 -22.05 -25.83 -52.15
CA ASP A 305 -22.54 -25.82 -50.77
C ASP A 305 -21.65 -26.63 -49.83
N THR A 306 -21.13 -27.76 -50.31
CA THR A 306 -20.21 -28.63 -49.55
C THR A 306 -18.75 -28.19 -49.59
N ALA A 307 -18.37 -27.31 -50.52
CA ALA A 307 -17.00 -26.84 -50.64
C ALA A 307 -16.61 -25.99 -49.42
N THR A 308 -15.37 -26.14 -48.96
CA THR A 308 -14.83 -25.36 -47.85
C THR A 308 -13.95 -24.20 -48.32
N THR A 309 -13.50 -24.23 -49.57
CA THR A 309 -12.67 -23.22 -50.25
C THR A 309 -13.28 -22.81 -51.57
#